data_AF-A0A7C4IYA6-F1
#
_entry.id   AF-A0A7C4IYA6-F1
#
_cell.length_a   1.000
_cell.length_b   1.000
_cell.length_c   1.000
_cell.angle_alpha   90.00
_cell.angle_beta   90.00
_cell.angle_gamma   90.00
#
_symmetry.space_group_name_H-M   'P 1'
#
loop_
_entity.id
_entity.type
_entity.pdbx_description
1 polymer ?
#
loop_
_entity_poly.entity_id
_entity_poly.type
_entity_poly.pdbx_seq_one_letter_code
_entity_poly.pdbx_strand_id
1 'polypeptide(L)'
;MARYRSGRYRSYGHRSTGHERALEHIREAEALSRELGGTDEDVKKYFFSLSAIQLKAILDKYETQYGKSARVYAEETFPKWKSRRVHMSGTVAERLFNLLPPTMPMETKFQLVESLWNHVGPSSTKTYYIGLNADLEDLARRMKEHLEEVVIRYDIPSSMEGRFNWLSQGDVGIKQQLLNYFRQQEKLLLSKAVQTQLPVLINHLNSEKGTLTTHVAQVLKVGKHEVRVVFNELVNGLAETAPLRRAEKSNYSWIWWILGIIFVIWLLSK
;
A
#
# COMPACT_ATOMS: atom_id res chain seq x y z
N MET A 1 44.21 26.23 -55.31
CA MET A 1 43.97 26.09 -53.85
C MET A 1 42.66 26.78 -53.49
N ALA A 2 41.54 26.05 -53.42
CA ALA A 2 40.25 26.58 -53.00
C ALA A 2 39.77 25.80 -51.76
N ARG A 3 39.74 26.47 -50.60
CA ARG A 3 39.26 25.91 -49.34
C ARG A 3 37.74 26.10 -49.27
N TYR A 4 36.98 25.04 -49.47
CA TYR A 4 35.55 25.04 -49.18
C TYR A 4 35.33 25.01 -47.66
N ARG A 5 34.79 26.11 -47.13
CA ARG A 5 34.30 26.22 -45.75
C ARG A 5 33.04 25.35 -45.61
N SER A 6 33.15 24.28 -44.83
CA SER A 6 32.02 23.47 -44.39
C SER A 6 31.10 24.30 -43.47
N GLY A 7 29.94 24.70 -43.99
CA GLY A 7 28.87 25.29 -43.20
C GLY A 7 28.32 24.24 -42.23
N ARG A 8 28.56 24.42 -40.92
CA ARG A 8 27.84 23.71 -39.87
C ARG A 8 26.38 24.16 -39.93
N TYR A 9 25.53 23.34 -40.54
CA TYR A 9 24.09 23.41 -40.33
C TYR A 9 23.81 23.13 -38.85
N ARG A 10 23.56 24.20 -38.09
CA ARG A 10 22.92 24.13 -36.78
C ARG A 10 21.50 23.63 -37.01
N SER A 11 21.31 22.33 -36.86
CA SER A 11 19.99 21.70 -36.76
C SER A 11 19.29 22.27 -35.54
N TYR A 12 18.47 23.31 -35.74
CA TYR A 12 17.48 23.73 -34.77
C TYR A 12 16.56 22.53 -34.53
N GLY A 13 16.69 21.92 -33.35
CA GLY A 13 15.87 20.82 -32.91
C GLY A 13 14.41 21.24 -32.95
N HIS A 14 13.71 20.79 -33.98
CA HIS A 14 12.27 20.92 -34.10
C HIS A 14 11.66 20.08 -32.97
N ARG A 15 11.46 20.68 -31.79
CA ARG A 15 10.55 20.13 -30.80
C ARG A 15 9.22 19.99 -31.52
N SER A 16 8.78 18.75 -31.72
CA SER A 16 7.52 18.52 -32.39
C SER A 16 6.42 18.97 -31.43
N THR A 17 5.52 19.82 -31.91
CA THR A 17 4.36 20.30 -31.16
C THR A 17 3.51 19.15 -30.62
N GLY A 18 3.54 17.98 -31.28
CA GLY A 18 2.93 16.75 -30.79
C GLY A 18 3.61 16.18 -29.54
N HIS A 19 4.93 16.27 -29.43
CA HIS A 19 5.66 15.79 -28.25
C HIS A 19 5.41 16.69 -27.03
N GLU A 20 5.41 18.01 -27.21
CA GLU A 20 5.11 18.95 -26.12
C GLU A 20 3.69 18.76 -25.59
N ARG A 21 2.70 18.60 -26.49
CA ARG A 21 1.30 18.32 -26.12
C ARG A 21 1.14 16.98 -25.39
N ALA A 22 1.86 15.94 -25.84
CA ALA A 22 1.86 14.65 -25.15
C ALA A 22 2.45 14.74 -23.74
N LEU A 23 3.53 15.51 -23.56
CA LEU A 23 4.14 15.78 -22.25
C LEU A 23 3.23 16.60 -21.33
N GLU A 24 2.43 17.52 -21.87
CA GLU A 24 1.40 18.23 -21.09
C GLU A 24 0.32 17.28 -20.59
N HIS A 25 -0.18 16.39 -21.45
CA HIS A 25 -1.18 15.39 -21.04
C HIS A 25 -0.68 14.43 -19.96
N ILE A 26 0.59 14.03 -20.02
CA ILE A 26 1.22 13.20 -18.97
C ILE A 26 1.25 13.98 -17.65
N ARG A 27 1.70 15.25 -17.67
CA ARG A 27 1.76 16.09 -16.46
C ARG A 27 0.39 16.33 -15.83
N GLU A 28 -0.63 16.57 -16.64
CA GLU A 28 -2.02 16.73 -16.16
C GLU A 28 -2.54 15.43 -15.53
N ALA A 29 -2.28 14.27 -16.16
CA ALA A 29 -2.68 12.98 -15.62
C ALA A 29 -1.95 12.64 -14.31
N GLU A 30 -0.67 12.98 -14.20
CA GLU A 30 0.11 12.84 -12.97
C GLU A 30 -0.41 13.77 -11.86
N ALA A 31 -0.80 15.01 -12.19
CA ALA A 31 -1.39 15.94 -11.24
C ALA A 31 -2.72 15.39 -10.68
N LEU A 32 -3.60 14.89 -11.56
CA LEU A 32 -4.84 14.26 -11.17
C LEU A 32 -4.61 12.99 -10.34
N SER A 33 -3.65 12.13 -10.74
CA SER A 33 -3.32 10.94 -9.96
C SER A 33 -2.83 11.30 -8.55
N ARG A 34 -2.03 12.36 -8.40
CA ARG A 34 -1.61 12.86 -7.06
C ARG A 34 -2.79 13.37 -6.24
N GLU A 35 -3.70 14.14 -6.83
CA GLU A 35 -4.90 14.63 -6.15
C GLU A 35 -5.79 13.47 -5.68
N LEU A 36 -5.90 12.45 -6.51
CA LEU A 36 -6.65 11.22 -6.25
C LEU A 36 -5.87 10.24 -5.34
N GLY A 37 -4.65 10.58 -4.91
CA GLY A 37 -3.85 9.75 -4.00
C GLY A 37 -3.35 8.44 -4.62
N GLY A 38 -3.11 8.41 -5.93
CA GLY A 38 -2.55 7.25 -6.65
C GLY A 38 -3.57 6.15 -6.99
N THR A 39 -4.86 6.39 -6.76
CA THR A 39 -5.96 5.43 -7.07
C THR A 39 -6.85 5.90 -8.22
N ASP A 40 -6.27 6.58 -9.22
CA ASP A 40 -6.99 7.01 -10.43
C ASP A 40 -7.50 5.82 -11.27
N GLU A 41 -6.84 4.67 -11.18
CA GLU A 41 -7.30 3.43 -11.81
C GLU A 41 -8.62 2.92 -11.23
N ASP A 42 -8.87 3.08 -9.93
CA ASP A 42 -10.15 2.67 -9.32
C ASP A 42 -11.30 3.58 -9.77
N VAL A 43 -11.02 4.88 -9.91
CA VAL A 43 -11.98 5.86 -10.45
C VAL A 43 -12.29 5.55 -11.90
N LYS A 44 -11.27 5.28 -12.72
CA LYS A 44 -11.45 4.83 -14.12
C LYS A 44 -12.25 3.55 -14.20
N LYS A 45 -11.95 2.56 -13.35
CA LYS A 45 -12.67 1.29 -13.30
C LYS A 45 -14.15 1.49 -13.03
N TYR A 46 -14.49 2.37 -12.07
CA TYR A 46 -15.87 2.75 -11.81
C TYR A 46 -16.50 3.49 -13.01
N PHE A 47 -15.81 4.49 -13.57
CA PHE A 47 -16.32 5.24 -14.72
C PHE A 47 -16.64 4.33 -15.92
N PHE A 48 -15.77 3.35 -16.21
CA PHE A 48 -15.98 2.42 -17.30
C PHE A 48 -16.97 1.29 -17.00
N SER A 49 -17.35 1.09 -15.73
CA SER A 49 -18.38 0.12 -15.33
C SER A 49 -19.79 0.70 -15.36
N LEU A 50 -19.94 2.03 -15.54
CA LEU A 50 -21.25 2.68 -15.63
C LEU A 50 -22.11 2.06 -16.75
N SER A 51 -23.38 1.84 -16.42
CA SER A 51 -24.40 1.48 -17.42
C SER A 51 -24.61 2.62 -18.42
N ALA A 52 -25.19 2.32 -19.58
CA ALA A 52 -25.50 3.35 -20.60
C ALA A 52 -26.36 4.50 -20.03
N ILE A 53 -27.30 4.19 -19.13
CA ILE A 53 -28.18 5.18 -18.50
C ILE A 53 -27.37 6.09 -17.56
N GLN A 54 -26.53 5.51 -16.70
CA GLN A 54 -25.69 6.29 -15.78
C GLN A 54 -24.66 7.13 -16.52
N LEU A 55 -24.02 6.56 -17.56
CA LEU A 55 -23.07 7.27 -18.40
C LEU A 55 -23.74 8.45 -19.10
N LYS A 56 -24.94 8.25 -19.65
CA LYS A 56 -25.73 9.34 -20.24
C LYS A 56 -25.98 10.46 -19.24
N ALA A 57 -26.37 10.15 -18.01
CA ALA A 57 -26.60 11.18 -16.99
C ALA A 57 -25.33 11.99 -16.65
N ILE A 58 -24.16 11.35 -16.64
CA ILE A 58 -22.88 12.04 -16.49
C ILE A 58 -22.59 12.95 -17.69
N LEU A 59 -22.81 12.44 -18.91
CA LEU A 59 -22.57 13.20 -20.15
C LEU A 59 -23.55 14.37 -20.31
N ASP A 60 -24.78 14.24 -19.85
CA ASP A 60 -25.76 15.34 -19.80
C ASP A 60 -25.25 16.48 -18.88
N LYS A 61 -24.67 16.14 -17.71
CA LYS A 61 -24.01 17.12 -16.82
C LYS A 61 -22.75 17.71 -17.44
N TYR A 62 -21.97 16.88 -18.12
CA TYR A 62 -20.74 17.29 -18.81
C TYR A 62 -21.02 18.29 -19.93
N GLU A 63 -22.07 18.07 -20.72
CA GLU A 63 -22.55 19.03 -21.72
C GLU A 63 -22.96 20.35 -21.08
N THR A 64 -23.69 20.28 -19.96
CA THR A 64 -24.16 21.48 -19.26
C THR A 64 -22.99 22.35 -18.79
N GLN A 65 -21.89 21.74 -18.33
CA GLN A 65 -20.72 22.47 -17.82
C GLN A 65 -19.69 22.86 -18.89
N TYR A 66 -19.51 22.05 -19.93
CA TYR A 66 -18.39 22.18 -20.87
C TYR A 66 -18.82 22.28 -22.35
N GLY A 67 -20.12 22.23 -22.63
CA GLY A 67 -20.70 22.41 -23.95
C GLY A 67 -20.88 21.13 -24.76
N LYS A 68 -21.68 21.25 -25.82
CA LYS A 68 -22.10 20.14 -26.70
C LYS A 68 -20.94 19.45 -27.42
N SER A 69 -19.95 20.21 -27.88
CA SER A 69 -18.78 19.65 -28.57
C SER A 69 -17.96 18.73 -27.65
N ALA A 70 -17.83 19.08 -26.37
CA ALA A 70 -17.14 18.28 -25.38
C ALA A 70 -17.87 16.95 -25.15
N ARG A 71 -19.21 16.98 -25.03
CA ARG A 71 -20.03 15.78 -24.93
C ARG A 71 -19.86 14.86 -26.12
N VAL A 72 -20.02 15.37 -27.34
CA VAL A 72 -19.92 14.57 -28.57
C VAL A 72 -18.56 13.87 -28.62
N TYR A 73 -17.49 14.60 -28.35
CA TYR A 73 -16.15 14.03 -28.26
C TYR A 73 -16.05 12.91 -27.20
N ALA A 74 -16.59 13.14 -26.00
CA ALA A 74 -16.58 12.16 -24.93
C ALA A 74 -17.38 10.90 -25.28
N GLU A 75 -18.56 11.04 -25.89
CA GLU A 75 -19.41 9.93 -26.36
C GLU A 75 -18.69 9.07 -27.41
N GLU A 76 -18.11 9.71 -28.43
CA GLU A 76 -17.40 9.00 -29.52
C GLU A 76 -16.11 8.32 -29.04
N THR A 77 -15.45 8.91 -28.04
CA THR A 77 -14.14 8.44 -27.56
C THR A 77 -14.26 7.46 -26.40
N PHE A 78 -15.37 7.44 -25.66
CA PHE A 78 -15.58 6.55 -24.52
C PHE A 78 -15.30 5.06 -24.82
N PRO A 79 -15.79 4.46 -25.93
CA PRO A 79 -15.47 3.07 -26.24
C PRO A 79 -13.97 2.83 -26.47
N LYS A 80 -13.25 3.83 -26.99
CA LYS A 80 -11.80 3.78 -27.23
C LYS A 80 -11.02 3.88 -25.91
N TRP A 81 -11.47 4.73 -24.98
CA TRP A 81 -10.92 4.81 -23.62
C TRP A 81 -11.14 3.51 -22.85
N LYS A 82 -12.37 2.98 -22.88
CA LYS A 82 -12.74 1.74 -22.19
C LYS A 82 -11.95 0.52 -22.71
N SER A 83 -11.67 0.48 -24.02
CA SER A 83 -10.83 -0.56 -24.64
C SER A 83 -9.33 -0.28 -24.58
N ARG A 84 -8.90 0.82 -23.92
CA ARG A 84 -7.50 1.28 -23.82
C ARG A 84 -6.81 1.51 -25.17
N ARG A 85 -7.58 1.69 -26.25
CA ARG A 85 -7.04 2.05 -27.58
C ARG A 85 -6.51 3.48 -27.62
N VAL A 86 -7.10 4.35 -26.80
CA VAL A 86 -6.72 5.76 -26.65
C VAL A 86 -6.72 6.09 -25.17
N HIS A 87 -5.82 6.97 -24.73
CA HIS A 87 -5.79 7.49 -23.38
C HIS A 87 -6.60 8.79 -23.28
N MET A 88 -7.25 8.99 -22.14
CA MET A 88 -7.93 10.25 -21.84
C MET A 88 -6.89 11.31 -21.48
N SER A 89 -6.98 12.50 -22.07
CA SER A 89 -6.17 13.65 -21.63
C SER A 89 -6.50 14.02 -20.19
N GLY A 90 -5.52 14.47 -19.41
CA GLY A 90 -5.71 14.84 -18.00
C GLY A 90 -6.83 15.86 -17.79
N THR A 91 -6.90 16.90 -18.61
CA THR A 91 -8.01 17.89 -18.59
C THR A 91 -9.40 17.24 -18.74
N VAL A 92 -9.54 16.26 -19.65
CA VAL A 92 -10.84 15.58 -19.86
C VAL A 92 -11.15 14.65 -18.70
N ALA A 93 -10.14 13.96 -18.17
CA ALA A 93 -10.26 13.09 -17.00
C ALA A 93 -10.68 13.87 -15.76
N GLU A 94 -10.03 14.99 -15.46
CA GLU A 94 -10.37 15.87 -14.35
C GLU A 94 -11.83 16.30 -14.43
N ARG A 95 -12.26 16.84 -15.57
CA ARG A 95 -13.64 17.31 -15.77
C ARG A 95 -14.67 16.18 -15.62
N LEU A 96 -14.42 15.01 -16.21
CA LEU A 96 -15.35 13.88 -16.11
C LEU A 96 -15.37 13.30 -14.69
N PHE A 97 -14.21 13.17 -14.04
CA PHE A 97 -14.11 12.55 -12.72
C PHE A 97 -14.73 13.42 -11.63
N ASN A 98 -14.66 14.75 -11.76
CA ASN A 98 -15.34 15.67 -10.85
C ASN A 98 -16.87 15.55 -10.88
N LEU A 99 -17.45 14.99 -11.95
CA LEU A 99 -18.90 14.75 -12.05
C LEU A 99 -19.37 13.44 -11.42
N LEU A 100 -18.45 12.53 -11.09
CA LEU A 100 -18.80 11.19 -10.63
C LEU A 100 -19.35 11.16 -9.20
N PRO A 101 -18.72 11.80 -8.18
CA PRO A 101 -19.08 11.61 -6.79
C PRO A 101 -20.56 11.83 -6.43
N PRO A 102 -21.29 12.81 -7.01
CA PRO A 102 -22.72 12.98 -6.75
C PRO A 102 -23.59 11.83 -7.24
N THR A 103 -23.13 11.07 -8.24
CA THR A 103 -23.88 9.93 -8.82
C THR A 103 -23.45 8.58 -8.28
N MET A 104 -22.36 8.54 -7.50
CA MET A 104 -21.85 7.32 -6.91
C MET A 104 -22.76 6.83 -5.78
N PRO A 105 -23.18 5.56 -5.79
CA PRO A 105 -23.73 4.91 -4.61
C PRO A 105 -22.76 4.98 -3.44
N MET A 106 -23.28 5.05 -2.21
CA MET A 106 -22.45 5.12 -1.01
C MET A 106 -21.47 3.94 -0.89
N GLU A 107 -21.92 2.73 -1.24
CA GLU A 107 -21.11 1.51 -1.30
C GLU A 107 -19.85 1.70 -2.15
N THR A 108 -19.98 2.33 -3.33
CA THR A 108 -18.84 2.62 -4.20
C THR A 108 -17.90 3.63 -3.56
N LYS A 109 -18.43 4.65 -2.90
CA LYS A 109 -17.60 5.63 -2.19
C LYS A 109 -16.78 4.96 -1.08
N PHE A 110 -17.38 4.02 -0.35
CA PHE A 110 -16.68 3.22 0.65
C PHE A 110 -15.54 2.38 0.05
N GLN A 111 -15.79 1.69 -1.06
CA GLN A 111 -14.75 0.91 -1.75
C GLN A 111 -13.57 1.78 -2.22
N LEU A 112 -13.85 3.00 -2.70
CA LEU A 112 -12.80 3.94 -3.12
C LEU A 112 -11.95 4.44 -1.94
N VAL A 113 -12.57 4.67 -0.78
CA VAL A 113 -11.84 5.01 0.46
C VAL A 113 -10.97 3.85 0.93
N GLU A 114 -11.50 2.63 0.92
CA GLU A 114 -10.77 1.43 1.33
C GLU A 114 -9.56 1.16 0.42
N SER A 115 -9.74 1.26 -0.89
CA SER A 115 -8.62 1.10 -1.84
C SER A 115 -7.54 2.16 -1.63
N LEU A 116 -7.94 3.42 -1.41
CA LEU A 116 -6.99 4.47 -1.12
C LEU A 116 -6.21 4.19 0.18
N TRP A 117 -6.88 3.76 1.25
CA TRP A 117 -6.19 3.36 2.48
C TRP A 117 -5.16 2.27 2.25
N ASN A 118 -5.52 1.23 1.49
CA ASN A 118 -4.59 0.16 1.13
C ASN A 118 -3.41 0.66 0.29
N HIS A 119 -3.52 1.83 -0.35
CA HIS A 119 -2.45 2.44 -1.14
C HIS A 119 -1.61 3.47 -0.38
N VAL A 120 -2.21 4.36 0.42
CA VAL A 120 -1.51 5.49 1.08
C VAL A 120 -1.59 5.48 2.60
N GLY A 121 -2.28 4.50 3.20
CA GLY A 121 -2.35 4.36 4.65
C GLY A 121 -0.97 4.14 5.27
N PRO A 122 -0.77 4.55 6.54
CA PRO A 122 0.43 4.27 7.30
C PRO A 122 0.68 2.77 7.40
N SER A 123 1.95 2.42 7.49
CA SER A 123 2.41 1.06 7.76
C SER A 123 3.25 1.09 9.02
N SER A 124 3.07 0.12 9.90
CA SER A 124 3.97 -0.12 11.03
C SER A 124 4.40 -1.57 11.05
N THR A 125 5.59 -1.83 11.56
CA THR A 125 6.05 -3.18 11.85
C THR A 125 6.44 -3.24 13.32
N LYS A 126 5.81 -4.15 14.06
CA LYS A 126 6.13 -4.39 15.47
C LYS A 126 6.44 -5.86 15.66
N THR A 127 7.52 -6.15 16.36
CA THR A 127 7.91 -7.54 16.68
C THR A 127 7.76 -7.77 18.18
N TYR A 128 7.03 -8.81 18.55
CA TYR A 128 6.93 -9.32 19.91
C TYR A 128 7.64 -10.66 19.98
N TYR A 129 8.48 -10.83 20.99
CA TYR A 129 9.14 -12.08 21.31
C TYR A 129 8.42 -12.73 22.49
N ILE A 130 8.02 -14.00 22.34
CA ILE A 130 7.27 -14.75 23.36
C ILE A 130 8.03 -16.01 23.79
N GLY A 131 8.07 -16.24 25.10
CA GLY A 131 8.47 -17.52 25.69
C GLY A 131 7.31 -18.49 25.86
N LEU A 132 7.61 -19.74 26.23
CA LEU A 132 6.60 -20.78 26.55
C LEU A 132 5.64 -20.38 27.66
N ASN A 133 6.10 -19.55 28.60
CA ASN A 133 5.34 -19.11 29.76
C ASN A 133 4.69 -17.72 29.56
N ALA A 134 4.61 -17.24 28.32
CA ALA A 134 4.06 -15.93 28.02
C ALA A 134 2.56 -15.86 28.30
N ASP A 135 2.13 -14.76 28.93
CA ASP A 135 0.72 -14.41 29.03
C ASP A 135 0.24 -13.90 27.66
N LEU A 136 -0.58 -14.72 27.00
CA LEU A 136 -1.08 -14.46 25.65
C LEU A 136 -2.24 -13.46 25.66
N GLU A 137 -2.91 -13.25 26.80
CA GLU A 137 -3.90 -12.19 26.98
C GLU A 137 -3.21 -10.82 27.10
N ASP A 138 -2.05 -10.77 27.78
CA ASP A 138 -1.18 -9.59 27.77
C ASP A 138 -0.68 -9.26 26.36
N LEU A 139 -0.28 -10.27 25.56
CA LEU A 139 0.09 -10.07 24.16
C LEU A 139 -1.07 -9.47 23.36
N ALA A 140 -2.28 -10.03 23.47
CA ALA A 140 -3.46 -9.52 22.77
C ALA A 140 -3.77 -8.06 23.14
N ARG A 141 -3.68 -7.73 24.44
CA ARG A 141 -3.85 -6.36 24.94
C ARG A 141 -2.79 -5.41 24.37
N ARG A 142 -1.50 -5.75 24.45
CA ARG A 142 -0.42 -4.88 23.94
C ARG A 142 -0.47 -4.71 22.43
N MET A 143 -0.85 -5.76 21.70
CA MET A 143 -1.08 -5.67 20.26
C MET A 143 -2.22 -4.71 19.94
N LYS A 144 -3.33 -4.81 20.68
CA LYS A 144 -4.45 -3.89 20.54
C LYS A 144 -4.03 -2.46 20.85
N GLU A 145 -3.32 -2.23 21.96
CA GLU A 145 -2.83 -0.90 22.35
C GLU A 145 -1.89 -0.30 21.29
N HIS A 146 -0.95 -1.08 20.76
CA HIS A 146 -0.05 -0.61 19.71
C HIS A 146 -0.80 -0.25 18.43
N LEU A 147 -1.73 -1.10 18.00
CA LEU A 147 -2.53 -0.84 16.81
C LEU A 147 -3.45 0.36 17.03
N GLU A 148 -4.09 0.49 18.20
CA GLU A 148 -4.89 1.65 18.56
C GLU A 148 -4.05 2.93 18.63
N GLU A 149 -2.82 2.89 19.15
CA GLU A 149 -1.92 4.05 19.15
C GLU A 149 -1.58 4.50 17.72
N VAL A 150 -1.17 3.56 16.88
CA VAL A 150 -0.75 3.84 15.50
C VAL A 150 -1.92 4.25 14.61
N VAL A 151 -3.14 3.75 14.89
CA VAL A 151 -4.33 3.99 14.08
C VAL A 151 -5.15 5.19 14.58
N ILE A 152 -5.33 5.34 15.91
CA ILE A 152 -6.18 6.40 16.48
C ILE A 152 -5.45 7.74 16.60
N ARG A 153 -4.13 7.75 16.85
CA ARG A 153 -3.36 9.01 16.95
C ARG A 153 -2.92 9.58 15.60
N TYR A 154 -3.31 8.94 14.50
CA TYR A 154 -2.85 9.33 13.19
C TYR A 154 -3.78 10.36 12.55
N ASP A 155 -3.24 11.53 12.20
CA ASP A 155 -3.91 12.51 11.36
C ASP A 155 -4.08 11.94 9.95
N ILE A 156 -5.31 11.97 9.42
CA ILE A 156 -5.61 11.48 8.05
C ILE A 156 -4.58 12.10 7.08
N PRO A 157 -3.85 11.30 6.26
CA PRO A 157 -2.91 11.85 5.31
C PRO A 157 -3.59 12.87 4.40
N SER A 158 -2.88 13.93 4.03
CA SER A 158 -3.42 14.99 3.15
C SER A 158 -3.98 14.44 1.83
N SER A 159 -3.39 13.37 1.29
CA SER A 159 -3.90 12.66 0.11
C SER A 159 -5.26 11.99 0.34
N MET A 160 -5.51 11.46 1.54
CA MET A 160 -6.82 10.93 1.92
C MET A 160 -7.83 12.04 2.19
N GLU A 161 -7.41 13.15 2.79
CA GLU A 161 -8.28 14.30 2.99
C GLU A 161 -8.79 14.85 1.64
N GLY A 162 -7.90 14.97 0.64
CA GLY A 162 -8.27 15.30 -0.74
C GLY A 162 -9.34 14.36 -1.29
N ARG A 163 -9.17 13.04 -1.11
CA ARG A 163 -10.16 12.05 -1.55
C ARG A 163 -11.49 12.16 -0.82
N PHE A 164 -11.48 12.35 0.50
CA PHE A 164 -12.71 12.53 1.26
C PHE A 164 -13.46 13.78 0.80
N ASN A 165 -12.75 14.89 0.59
CA ASN A 165 -13.34 16.12 0.07
C ASN A 165 -13.89 15.93 -1.35
N TRP A 166 -13.16 15.23 -2.22
CA TRP A 166 -13.62 14.91 -3.57
C TRP A 166 -14.87 13.99 -3.55
N LEU A 167 -14.90 12.95 -2.71
CA LEU A 167 -16.05 12.02 -2.61
C LEU A 167 -17.28 12.67 -1.97
N SER A 168 -17.07 13.58 -1.02
CA SER A 168 -18.14 14.28 -0.33
C SER A 168 -18.65 15.49 -1.10
N GLN A 169 -17.83 16.07 -1.99
CA GLN A 169 -18.17 17.31 -2.72
C GLN A 169 -18.59 18.44 -1.75
N GLY A 170 -17.97 18.51 -0.58
CA GLY A 170 -18.30 19.49 0.46
C GLY A 170 -19.49 19.11 1.35
N ASP A 171 -20.17 17.98 1.11
CA ASP A 171 -21.22 17.47 1.99
C ASP A 171 -20.61 16.93 3.29
N VAL A 172 -20.87 17.63 4.39
CA VAL A 172 -20.36 17.27 5.73
C VAL A 172 -20.94 15.92 6.20
N GLY A 173 -22.19 15.61 5.87
CA GLY A 173 -22.84 14.36 6.25
C GLY A 173 -22.21 13.16 5.54
N ILE A 174 -21.98 13.26 4.23
CA ILE A 174 -21.28 12.23 3.47
C ILE A 174 -19.84 12.08 3.98
N LYS A 175 -19.12 13.19 4.20
CA LYS A 175 -17.76 13.14 4.77
C LYS A 175 -17.74 12.39 6.10
N GLN A 176 -18.68 12.69 7.00
CA GLN A 176 -18.78 11.99 8.29
C GLN A 176 -19.11 10.50 8.13
N GLN A 177 -19.99 10.14 7.20
CA GLN A 177 -20.31 8.73 6.92
C GLN A 177 -19.08 7.97 6.41
N LEU A 178 -18.31 8.56 5.48
CA LEU A 178 -17.06 7.96 5.00
C LEU A 178 -16.05 7.76 6.13
N LEU A 179 -15.88 8.76 7.00
CA LEU A 179 -14.99 8.68 8.16
C LEU A 179 -15.44 7.62 9.18
N ASN A 180 -16.74 7.52 9.44
CA ASN A 180 -17.28 6.54 10.37
C ASN A 180 -17.13 5.11 9.83
N TYR A 181 -17.48 4.90 8.55
CA TYR A 181 -17.28 3.61 7.89
C TYR A 181 -15.82 3.18 7.96
N PHE A 182 -14.91 4.10 7.65
CA PHE A 182 -13.48 3.87 7.71
C PHE A 182 -13.02 3.41 9.10
N ARG A 183 -13.36 4.16 10.15
CA ARG A 183 -13.04 3.80 11.54
C ARG A 183 -13.62 2.45 11.96
N GLN A 184 -14.79 2.09 11.44
CA GLN A 184 -15.41 0.80 11.73
C GLN A 184 -14.65 -0.35 11.06
N GLN A 185 -14.23 -0.18 9.81
CA GLN A 185 -13.41 -1.20 9.11
C GLN A 185 -12.09 -1.46 9.83
N GLU A 186 -11.42 -0.41 10.31
CA GLU A 186 -10.19 -0.56 11.09
C GLU A 186 -10.41 -1.39 12.36
N LYS A 187 -11.48 -1.09 13.12
CA LYS A 187 -11.86 -1.86 14.31
C LYS A 187 -12.14 -3.33 13.98
N LEU A 188 -12.83 -3.59 12.86
CA LEU A 188 -13.12 -4.95 12.41
C LEU A 188 -11.85 -5.73 12.04
N LEU A 189 -10.93 -5.09 11.32
CA LEU A 189 -9.64 -5.71 10.96
C LEU A 189 -8.81 -6.03 12.21
N LEU A 190 -8.76 -5.10 13.18
CA LEU A 190 -8.09 -5.29 14.45
C LEU A 190 -8.70 -6.46 15.23
N SER A 191 -10.03 -6.46 15.39
CA SER A 191 -10.75 -7.52 16.12
C SER A 191 -10.52 -8.89 15.48
N LYS A 192 -10.57 -8.97 14.15
CA LYS A 192 -10.35 -10.22 13.40
C LYS A 192 -8.94 -10.77 13.61
N ALA A 193 -7.92 -9.92 13.54
CA ALA A 193 -6.54 -10.35 13.77
C ALA A 193 -6.34 -10.90 15.20
N VAL A 194 -6.84 -10.18 16.21
CA VAL A 194 -6.71 -10.57 17.62
C VAL A 194 -7.53 -11.82 17.96
N GLN A 195 -8.78 -11.91 17.51
CA GLN A 195 -9.70 -12.96 17.95
C GLN A 195 -9.62 -14.24 17.12
N THR A 196 -9.21 -14.17 15.85
CA THR A 196 -9.24 -15.35 14.95
C THR A 196 -7.86 -15.94 14.75
N GLN A 197 -6.84 -15.10 14.52
CA GLN A 197 -5.51 -15.59 14.14
C GLN A 197 -4.67 -15.95 15.36
N LEU A 198 -4.77 -15.16 16.44
CA LEU A 198 -4.01 -15.40 17.65
C LEU A 198 -4.36 -16.73 18.31
N PRO A 199 -5.65 -17.11 18.51
CA PRO A 199 -5.97 -18.40 19.14
C PRO A 199 -5.49 -19.62 18.34
N VAL A 200 -5.43 -19.54 17.02
CA VAL A 200 -4.87 -20.61 16.18
C VAL A 200 -3.38 -20.80 16.48
N LEU A 201 -2.65 -19.70 16.63
CA LEU A 201 -1.24 -19.75 17.04
C LEU A 201 -1.10 -20.25 18.50
N ILE A 202 -1.97 -19.80 19.41
CA ILE A 202 -2.03 -20.30 20.80
C ILE A 202 -2.18 -21.82 20.82
N ASN A 203 -3.14 -22.35 20.06
CA ASN A 203 -3.41 -23.79 20.02
C ASN A 203 -2.25 -24.59 19.39
N HIS A 204 -1.58 -24.02 18.38
CA HIS A 204 -0.43 -24.68 17.76
C HIS A 204 0.76 -24.78 18.71
N LEU A 205 1.10 -23.68 19.39
CA LEU A 205 2.23 -23.61 20.33
C LEU A 205 2.02 -24.48 21.58
N ASN A 206 0.77 -24.58 22.06
CA ASN A 206 0.43 -25.41 23.23
C ASN A 206 0.28 -26.92 22.92
N SER A 207 0.34 -27.32 21.64
CA SER A 207 0.26 -28.73 21.27
C SER A 207 1.57 -29.48 21.56
N GLU A 208 1.53 -30.81 21.72
CA GLU A 208 2.74 -31.64 21.90
C GLU A 208 3.78 -31.41 20.79
N LYS A 209 3.34 -31.11 19.56
CA LYS A 209 4.21 -30.75 18.43
C LYS A 209 4.88 -29.38 18.59
N GLY A 210 4.28 -28.45 19.35
CA GLY A 210 4.82 -27.13 19.65
C GLY A 210 6.13 -27.20 20.44
N THR A 211 6.29 -28.21 21.31
CA THR A 211 7.50 -28.43 22.13
C THR A 211 8.77 -28.72 21.33
N LEU A 212 8.64 -29.16 20.07
CA LEU A 212 9.77 -29.41 19.16
C LEU A 212 10.09 -28.20 18.27
N THR A 213 9.29 -27.14 18.37
CA THR A 213 9.38 -26.02 17.43
C THR A 213 10.27 -24.93 17.99
N THR A 214 11.56 -25.00 17.65
CA THR A 214 12.58 -24.05 18.14
C THR A 214 12.39 -22.63 17.59
N HIS A 215 11.71 -22.49 16.45
CA HIS A 215 11.46 -21.20 15.79
C HIS A 215 10.07 -21.19 15.15
N VAL A 216 9.16 -20.41 15.73
CA VAL A 216 7.88 -20.03 15.09
C VAL A 216 7.88 -18.52 14.94
N ALA A 217 7.62 -18.04 13.73
CA ALA A 217 7.30 -16.66 13.49
C ALA A 217 5.96 -16.59 12.76
N GLN A 218 4.99 -15.90 13.34
CA GLN A 218 3.75 -15.56 12.65
C GLN A 218 3.71 -14.06 12.41
N VAL A 219 3.33 -13.70 11.19
CA VAL A 219 3.09 -12.31 10.81
C VAL A 219 1.59 -12.11 10.73
N LEU A 220 1.05 -11.33 11.66
CA LEU A 220 -0.34 -10.92 11.72
C LEU A 220 -0.46 -9.59 10.94
N LYS A 221 -1.30 -9.58 9.90
CA LYS A 221 -1.51 -8.40 9.05
C LYS A 221 -2.85 -7.75 9.36
N VAL A 222 -2.81 -6.46 9.68
CA VAL A 222 -3.98 -5.60 9.91
C VAL A 222 -3.84 -4.41 8.96
N GLY A 223 -4.50 -4.45 7.80
CA GLY A 223 -4.23 -3.48 6.73
C GLY A 223 -2.75 -3.53 6.29
N LYS A 224 -2.05 -2.41 6.41
CA LYS A 224 -0.60 -2.30 6.16
C LYS A 224 0.28 -2.46 7.42
N HIS A 225 -0.31 -2.75 8.56
CA HIS A 225 0.41 -2.98 9.80
C HIS A 225 0.76 -4.46 9.93
N GLU A 226 2.03 -4.74 10.20
CA GLU A 226 2.55 -6.08 10.40
C GLU A 226 2.98 -6.25 11.85
N VAL A 227 2.29 -7.13 12.57
CA VAL A 227 2.70 -7.55 13.90
C VAL A 227 3.33 -8.93 13.79
N ARG A 228 4.63 -9.00 14.02
CA ARG A 228 5.39 -10.26 14.02
C ARG A 228 5.46 -10.80 15.43
N VAL A 229 4.93 -12.00 15.64
CA VAL A 229 5.09 -12.73 16.89
C VAL A 229 6.14 -13.80 16.66
N VAL A 230 7.29 -13.66 17.34
CA VAL A 230 8.43 -14.58 17.25
C VAL A 230 8.53 -15.35 18.56
N PHE A 231 8.44 -16.67 18.46
CA PHE A 231 8.67 -17.53 19.60
C PHE A 231 10.17 -17.69 19.86
N ASN A 232 10.59 -17.54 21.12
CA ASN A 232 11.97 -17.69 21.54
C ASN A 232 12.06 -18.22 22.97
N GLU A 233 12.70 -19.38 23.14
CA GLU A 233 12.89 -20.07 24.43
C GLU A 233 13.74 -19.26 25.42
N LEU A 234 14.55 -18.30 24.96
CA LEU A 234 15.39 -17.46 25.79
C LEU A 234 14.61 -16.30 26.44
N VAL A 235 13.35 -16.10 26.06
CA VAL A 235 12.49 -15.06 26.60
C VAL A 235 11.61 -15.67 27.69
N ASN A 236 11.64 -15.10 28.89
CA ASN A 236 10.65 -15.41 29.92
C ASN A 236 9.49 -14.41 29.78
N GLY A 237 8.34 -14.88 29.32
CA GLY A 237 7.17 -14.04 29.15
C GLY A 237 7.12 -13.34 27.79
N LEU A 238 6.80 -12.05 27.79
CA LEU A 238 6.65 -11.21 26.60
C LEU A 238 7.73 -10.13 26.58
N ALA A 239 8.47 -10.02 25.47
CA ALA A 239 9.49 -9.00 25.25
C ALA A 239 9.30 -8.28 23.91
N GLU A 240 9.56 -6.98 23.89
CA GLU A 240 9.52 -6.16 22.66
C GLU A 240 10.89 -6.01 22.01
N THR A 241 11.95 -6.37 22.75
CA THR A 241 13.33 -6.33 22.29
C THR A 241 13.83 -7.74 22.00
N ALA A 242 14.68 -7.87 20.98
CA ALA A 242 15.27 -9.15 20.64
C ALA A 242 16.10 -9.66 21.83
N PRO A 243 15.94 -10.94 22.23
CA PRO A 243 16.79 -11.52 23.26
C PRO A 243 18.24 -11.51 22.77
N LEU A 244 19.17 -11.24 23.70
CA LEU A 244 20.60 -11.31 23.42
C LEU A 244 20.92 -12.72 22.92
N ARG A 245 21.46 -12.83 21.69
CA ARG A 245 22.02 -14.10 21.20
C ARG A 245 23.06 -14.55 22.21
N ARG A 246 22.89 -15.75 22.79
CA ARG A 246 24.00 -16.40 23.52
C ARG A 246 25.18 -16.43 22.54
N ALA A 247 26.28 -15.76 22.89
CA ALA A 247 27.52 -15.91 22.18
C ALA A 247 27.81 -17.42 22.14
N GLU A 248 27.82 -18.01 20.95
CA GLU A 248 28.31 -19.37 20.79
C GLU A 248 29.70 -19.39 21.41
N LYS A 249 29.86 -20.12 22.51
CA LYS A 249 31.18 -20.47 23.03
C LYS A 249 31.82 -21.28 21.91
N SER A 250 32.63 -20.62 21.09
CA SER A 250 33.45 -21.26 20.08
C SER A 250 34.29 -22.31 20.80
N ASN A 251 33.91 -23.56 20.62
CA ASN A 251 34.58 -24.68 21.24
C ASN A 251 35.88 -24.92 20.45
N TYR A 252 36.93 -24.17 20.79
CA TYR A 252 38.26 -24.26 20.19
C TYR A 252 39.00 -25.56 20.52
N SER A 253 38.32 -26.60 21.05
CA SER A 253 38.90 -27.94 21.22
C SER A 253 39.46 -28.52 19.93
N TRP A 254 38.95 -28.13 18.75
CA TRP A 254 39.51 -28.56 17.46
C TRP A 254 40.90 -27.98 17.16
N ILE A 255 41.27 -26.83 17.74
CA ILE A 255 42.61 -26.23 17.59
C ILE A 255 43.66 -27.13 18.25
N TRP A 256 43.34 -27.74 19.39
CA TRP A 256 44.23 -28.69 20.06
C TRP A 256 44.43 -29.97 19.26
N TRP A 257 43.41 -30.43 18.53
CA TRP A 257 43.55 -31.55 17.59
C TRP A 257 44.47 -31.21 16.41
N ILE A 258 44.36 -30.00 15.85
CA ILE A 258 45.23 -29.56 14.75
C ILE A 258 46.67 -29.40 15.21
N LEU A 259 46.91 -28.80 16.38
CA LEU A 259 48.25 -28.70 16.96
C LEU A 259 48.86 -30.08 17.24
N GLY A 260 48.05 -31.03 17.70
CA GLY A 260 48.47 -32.43 17.87
C GLY A 260 48.86 -33.10 16.56
N ILE A 261 48.08 -32.92 15.50
CA ILE A 261 48.38 -33.49 14.17
C ILE A 261 49.65 -32.88 13.58
N ILE A 262 49.83 -31.56 13.69
CA ILE A 262 51.05 -30.88 13.21
C ILE A 262 52.29 -31.39 13.97
N PHE A 263 52.17 -31.60 15.29
CA PHE A 263 53.26 -32.14 16.10
C PHE A 263 53.63 -33.57 15.69
N VAL A 264 52.64 -34.44 15.43
CA VAL A 264 52.87 -35.82 14.97
C VAL A 264 53.52 -35.85 13.59
N ILE A 265 53.06 -35.02 12.65
CA ILE A 265 53.65 -34.91 11.30
C ILE A 265 55.10 -34.41 11.39
N TRP A 266 55.39 -33.43 12.25
CA TRP A 266 56.75 -32.94 12.47
C TRP A 266 57.67 -34.04 13.03
N LEU A 267 57.17 -34.84 13.97
CA LEU A 267 57.94 -35.91 14.61
C LEU A 267 58.23 -37.08 13.66
N LEU A 268 57.34 -37.34 12.69
CA LEU A 268 57.54 -38.34 11.63
C LEU A 268 58.41 -37.84 10.45
N SER A 269 58.69 -36.53 10.39
CA SER A 269 59.54 -35.92 9.34
C SER A 269 61.01 -35.76 9.75
N LYS A 270 61.38 -36.24 10.94
CA LYS A 270 62.77 -36.37 11.44
C LYS A 270 63.21 -37.82 11.41
#